data_AF-A0A257Z7M2-F1
#
_entry.id   AF-A0A257Z7M2-F1
#
_cell.length_a   1.000
_cell.length_b   1.000
_cell.length_c   1.000
_cell.angle_alpha   90.00
_cell.angle_beta   90.00
_cell.angle_gamma   90.00
#
_symmetry.space_group_name_H-M   'P 1'
#
loop_
_entity.id
_entity.type
_entity.pdbx_description
1 polymer ?
#
loop_
_entity_poly.entity_id
_entity_poly.type
_entity_poly.pdbx_seq_one_letter_code
_entity_poly.pdbx_strand_id
1 'polypeptide(L)'
;MSLARKPADGASDQGSVIVTCGHDGYRRLPGRPVHVRTFLWEAGGLAIRDRIEGPHRSATAAFHFHPDVMLSVAQDGASGEATLAGVPLLTFRIAKGAGRVEPSTWHPEFGRVQPASRLLVSLMEGESMVELRWDRHGAAG
;
A
#
# COMPACT_ATOMS: atom_id res chain seq x y z
N MET A 1 -27.73 -4.86 -4.07
CA MET A 1 -26.52 -5.28 -4.81
C MET A 1 -26.40 -4.41 -6.04
N SER A 2 -25.43 -3.51 -6.08
CA SER A 2 -25.03 -2.82 -7.31
C SER A 2 -23.51 -2.68 -7.24
N LEU A 3 -22.81 -3.54 -7.99
CA LEU A 3 -21.38 -3.40 -8.24
C LEU A 3 -21.23 -2.27 -9.27
N ALA A 4 -21.11 -1.04 -8.80
CA ALA A 4 -20.58 0.02 -9.65
C ALA A 4 -19.06 -0.21 -9.79
N ARG A 5 -18.68 -1.13 -10.68
CA ARG A 5 -17.30 -1.22 -11.18
C ARG A 5 -17.01 0.07 -11.94
N LYS A 6 -16.28 0.98 -11.32
CA LYS A 6 -15.61 2.06 -12.07
C LYS A 6 -14.56 1.39 -12.97
N PRO A 7 -14.49 1.72 -14.27
CA PRO A 7 -13.51 1.13 -15.16
C PRO A 7 -12.09 1.41 -14.64
N ALA A 8 -11.22 0.41 -14.70
CA ALA A 8 -9.80 0.59 -14.53
C ALA A 8 -9.28 1.23 -15.83
N ASP A 9 -9.06 2.53 -15.81
CA ASP A 9 -8.43 3.23 -16.94
C ASP A 9 -6.92 2.99 -16.85
N GLY A 10 -6.39 2.17 -17.76
CA GLY A 10 -4.96 1.91 -17.89
C GLY A 10 -4.38 2.63 -19.09
N ALA A 11 -3.58 3.65 -18.86
CA ALA A 11 -2.73 4.25 -19.88
C ALA A 11 -1.34 3.61 -19.79
N SER A 12 -0.85 3.05 -20.90
CA SER A 12 0.54 2.62 -21.04
C SER A 12 1.30 3.68 -21.84
N ASP A 13 2.18 4.41 -21.18
CA ASP A 13 3.28 5.11 -21.85
C ASP A 13 4.58 4.38 -21.51
N GLN A 14 5.44 4.25 -22.51
CA GLN A 14 6.53 3.27 -22.65
C GLN A 14 7.18 2.84 -21.32
N GLY A 15 6.82 1.63 -20.84
CA GLY A 15 7.45 0.97 -19.68
C GLY A 15 6.75 1.15 -18.33
N SER A 16 5.63 1.89 -18.27
CA SER A 16 4.83 2.07 -17.06
C SER A 16 3.37 1.62 -17.25
N VAL A 17 2.75 1.15 -16.17
CA VAL A 17 1.33 0.75 -16.13
C VAL A 17 0.64 1.49 -14.99
N ILE A 18 -0.44 2.19 -15.29
CA ILE A 18 -1.28 2.84 -14.29
C ILE A 18 -2.57 2.05 -14.13
N VAL A 19 -2.98 1.77 -12.89
CA VAL A 19 -4.28 1.18 -12.57
C VAL A 19 -4.93 1.99 -11.48
N THR A 20 -6.10 2.57 -11.78
CA THR A 20 -6.93 3.27 -10.79
C THR A 20 -8.21 2.49 -10.55
N CYS A 21 -8.55 2.27 -9.28
CA CYS A 21 -9.79 1.62 -8.87
C CYS A 21 -10.34 2.27 -7.60
N GLY A 22 -11.63 2.09 -7.33
CA GLY A 22 -12.25 2.62 -6.11
C GLY A 22 -13.43 1.78 -5.65
N HIS A 23 -13.80 1.95 -4.38
CA HIS A 23 -14.93 1.26 -3.78
C HIS A 23 -15.67 2.15 -2.77
N ASP A 24 -16.91 1.79 -2.52
CA ASP A 24 -17.85 2.58 -1.73
C ASP A 24 -18.31 1.85 -0.44
N GLY A 25 -17.60 0.78 -0.06
CA GLY A 25 -17.88 -0.04 1.12
C GLY A 25 -17.93 0.72 2.46
N TYR A 26 -17.41 1.95 2.49
CA TYR A 26 -17.48 2.83 3.66
C TYR A 26 -18.64 3.83 3.65
N ARG A 27 -19.53 3.81 2.65
CA ARG A 27 -20.71 4.69 2.58
C ARG A 27 -21.68 4.56 3.76
N ARG A 28 -21.60 3.47 4.52
CA ARG A 28 -22.34 3.28 5.78
C ARG A 28 -21.84 4.15 6.94
N LEU A 29 -20.64 4.72 6.84
CA LEU A 29 -20.06 5.60 7.86
C LEU A 29 -20.52 7.06 7.66
N PRO A 30 -20.50 7.90 8.71
CA PRO A 30 -20.75 9.33 8.59
C PRO A 30 -19.86 9.98 7.50
N GLY A 31 -20.45 10.87 6.71
CA GLY A 31 -19.77 11.50 5.56
C GLY A 31 -19.75 10.65 4.28
N ARG A 32 -20.16 9.38 4.37
CA ARG A 32 -20.30 8.44 3.25
C ARG A 32 -19.05 8.34 2.34
N PRO A 33 -17.85 8.14 2.91
CA PRO A 33 -16.61 8.22 2.15
C PRO A 33 -16.53 7.15 1.06
N VAL A 34 -15.89 7.53 -0.05
CA VAL A 34 -15.52 6.63 -1.16
C VAL A 34 -14.01 6.59 -1.24
N HIS A 35 -13.44 5.39 -1.33
CA HIS A 35 -12.00 5.21 -1.41
C HIS A 35 -11.58 4.96 -2.85
N VAL A 36 -10.52 5.64 -3.30
CA VAL A 36 -9.88 5.46 -4.60
C VAL A 36 -8.40 5.19 -4.38
N ARG A 37 -7.90 4.10 -4.98
CA ARG A 37 -6.48 3.74 -5.02
C ARG A 37 -5.96 3.78 -6.45
N THR A 38 -4.80 4.36 -6.64
CA THR A 38 -4.06 4.35 -7.91
C THR A 38 -2.71 3.69 -7.71
N PHE A 39 -2.40 2.71 -8.55
CA PHE A 39 -1.10 2.08 -8.68
C PHE A 39 -0.42 2.64 -9.92
N LEU A 40 0.79 3.17 -9.77
CA LEU A 40 1.71 3.45 -10.88
C LEU A 40 2.84 2.44 -10.78
N TRP A 41 2.84 1.49 -11.69
CA TRP A 41 3.84 0.43 -11.78
C TRP A 41 4.89 0.81 -12.81
N GLU A 42 6.16 0.71 -12.42
CA GLU A 42 7.32 0.98 -13.26
C GLU A 42 8.31 -0.20 -13.19
N ALA A 43 9.31 -0.20 -14.05
CA ALA A 43 10.32 -1.25 -14.15
C ALA A 43 10.99 -1.66 -12.82
N GLY A 44 11.20 -0.71 -11.90
CA GLY A 44 11.88 -0.91 -10.61
C GLY A 44 11.08 -0.39 -9.41
N GLY A 45 9.76 -0.28 -9.54
CA GLY A 45 8.98 0.21 -8.42
C GLY A 45 7.48 0.28 -8.63
N LEU A 46 6.80 0.57 -7.53
CA LEU A 46 5.36 0.75 -7.44
C LEU A 46 5.06 1.97 -6.58
N ALA A 47 4.41 2.97 -7.15
CA ALA A 47 3.81 4.05 -6.38
C ALA A 47 2.32 3.77 -6.15
N ILE A 48 1.88 3.87 -4.90
CA ILE A 48 0.50 3.63 -4.45
C ILE A 48 -0.02 4.93 -3.88
N ARG A 49 -1.08 5.46 -4.50
CA ARG A 49 -1.77 6.67 -4.05
C ARG A 49 -3.16 6.33 -3.60
N ASP A 50 -3.53 6.77 -2.41
CA ASP A 50 -4.89 6.65 -1.89
C ASP A 50 -5.52 8.02 -1.78
N ARG A 51 -6.82 8.11 -2.10
CA ARG A 51 -7.66 9.27 -1.88
C ARG A 51 -9.00 8.85 -1.31
N ILE A 52 -9.46 9.58 -0.31
CA ILE A 52 -10.81 9.45 0.27
C ILE A 52 -11.63 10.65 -0.19
N GLU A 53 -12.70 10.36 -0.91
CA GLU A 53 -13.68 11.33 -1.36
C GLU A 53 -14.81 11.45 -0.33
N GLY A 54 -15.19 12.69 -0.01
CA GLY A 54 -16.23 13.01 0.96
C GLY A 54 -15.72 13.22 2.40
N PRO A 55 -16.56 13.79 3.28
CA PRO A 55 -16.17 14.04 4.66
C PRO A 55 -15.80 12.75 5.39
N HIS A 56 -14.75 12.80 6.19
CA HIS A 56 -14.32 11.71 7.04
C HIS A 56 -13.52 12.27 8.21
N ARG A 57 -13.44 11.53 9.32
CA ARG A 57 -12.66 11.96 10.48
C ARG A 57 -11.19 11.58 10.35
N SER A 58 -10.92 10.37 9.89
CA SER A 58 -9.58 9.83 9.67
C SER A 58 -9.65 8.66 8.71
N ALA A 59 -8.52 8.37 8.06
CA ALA A 59 -8.35 7.20 7.22
C ALA A 59 -6.91 6.68 7.34
N THR A 60 -6.74 5.36 7.17
CA THR A 60 -5.43 4.72 7.26
C THR A 60 -5.32 3.64 6.20
N ALA A 61 -4.28 3.72 5.39
CA ALA A 61 -3.88 2.66 4.46
C ALA A 61 -3.03 1.63 5.21
N ALA A 62 -3.33 0.35 5.03
CA ALA A 62 -2.57 -0.74 5.62
C ALA A 62 -1.87 -1.56 4.53
N PHE A 63 -0.56 -1.75 4.69
CA PHE A 63 0.29 -2.57 3.83
C PHE A 63 0.80 -3.75 4.65
N HIS A 64 0.25 -4.93 4.38
CA HIS A 64 0.57 -6.15 5.11
C HIS A 64 1.77 -6.85 4.45
N PHE A 65 2.71 -7.30 5.26
CA PHE A 65 3.87 -8.05 4.80
C PHE A 65 3.76 -9.51 5.21
N HIS A 66 4.38 -10.39 4.44
CA HIS A 66 4.50 -11.80 4.78
C HIS A 66 5.20 -11.95 6.14
N PRO A 67 4.84 -12.96 6.97
CA PRO A 67 5.48 -13.20 8.27
C PRO A 67 7.01 -13.21 8.27
N ASP A 68 7.62 -13.75 7.22
CA ASP A 68 9.08 -13.86 7.07
C ASP A 68 9.75 -12.55 6.59
N VAL A 69 8.96 -11.53 6.25
CA VAL A 69 9.48 -10.22 5.84
C VAL A 69 9.68 -9.34 7.07
N MET A 70 10.92 -8.92 7.29
CA MET A 70 11.29 -8.02 8.36
C MET A 70 11.31 -6.57 7.86
N LEU A 71 10.70 -5.66 8.63
CA LEU A 71 10.71 -4.23 8.34
C LEU A 71 11.71 -3.50 9.23
N SER A 72 12.58 -2.73 8.61
CA SER A 72 13.40 -1.70 9.26
C SER A 72 12.85 -0.33 8.88
N VAL A 73 12.65 0.56 9.84
CA VAL A 73 12.12 1.91 9.60
C VAL A 73 13.17 2.93 10.00
N ALA A 74 13.38 3.94 9.16
CA ALA A 74 14.22 5.07 9.47
C ALA A 74 13.67 5.86 10.66
N GLN A 75 14.52 6.66 11.31
CA GLN A 75 14.14 7.45 12.49
C GLN A 75 13.00 8.45 12.22
N ASP A 76 12.88 8.92 10.98
CA ASP A 76 11.82 9.84 10.56
C ASP A 76 10.46 9.16 10.36
N GLY A 77 10.40 7.82 10.37
CA GLY A 77 9.18 7.06 10.13
C GLY A 77 8.65 7.13 8.69
N ALA A 78 9.35 7.84 7.80
CA ALA A 78 8.90 8.14 6.44
C ALA A 78 9.56 7.22 5.40
N SER A 79 10.57 6.44 5.78
CA SER A 79 11.21 5.49 4.89
C SER A 79 11.69 4.25 5.64
N GLY A 80 12.04 3.22 4.89
CA GLY A 80 12.54 1.99 5.47
C GLY A 80 12.82 0.92 4.42
N GLU A 81 13.17 -0.25 4.91
CA GLU A 81 13.55 -1.41 4.11
C GLU A 81 12.76 -2.63 4.57
N ALA A 82 12.38 -3.47 3.61
CA ALA A 82 11.86 -4.79 3.84
C ALA A 82 12.90 -5.82 3.40
N THR A 83 13.23 -6.77 4.27
CA THR A 83 14.17 -7.85 3.98
C THR A 83 13.49 -9.21 4.13
N LEU A 84 13.96 -10.20 3.37
CA LEU A 84 13.56 -11.60 3.48
C LEU A 84 14.80 -12.43 3.77
N ALA A 85 14.84 -13.11 4.92
CA ALA A 85 16.01 -13.88 5.37
C ALA A 85 17.32 -13.07 5.34
N GLY A 86 17.25 -11.77 5.67
CA GLY A 86 18.41 -10.87 5.65
C GLY A 86 18.80 -10.32 4.27
N VAL A 87 18.11 -10.73 3.20
CA VAL A 87 18.32 -10.22 1.84
C VAL A 87 17.38 -9.04 1.59
N PRO A 88 17.88 -7.89 1.07
CA PRO A 88 17.04 -6.76 0.65
C PRO A 88 15.96 -7.20 -0.35
N LEU A 89 14.70 -6.93 -0.03
CA LEU A 89 13.57 -7.21 -0.93
C LEU A 89 13.09 -5.92 -1.61
N LEU A 90 12.86 -4.87 -0.82
CA LEU A 90 12.47 -3.56 -1.31
C LEU A 90 12.79 -2.47 -0.27
N THR A 91 12.87 -1.23 -0.73
CA THR A 91 12.77 -0.04 0.11
C THR A 91 11.39 0.60 -0.07
N PHE A 92 10.93 1.30 0.96
CA PHE A 92 9.72 2.10 0.88
C PHE A 92 9.99 3.54 1.29
N ARG A 93 9.21 4.45 0.70
CA ARG A 93 9.14 5.86 1.08
C ARG A 93 7.67 6.30 1.16
N ILE A 94 7.34 7.07 2.18
CA ILE A 94 6.03 7.67 2.37
C ILE A 94 6.14 9.12 1.93
N ALA A 95 5.73 9.39 0.69
CA ALA A 95 5.77 10.72 0.10
C ALA A 95 4.67 11.64 0.66
N LYS A 96 3.54 11.06 1.09
CA LYS A 96 2.45 11.77 1.76
C LYS A 96 1.77 10.85 2.78
N GLY A 97 1.51 11.37 3.97
CA GLY A 97 0.95 10.63 5.10
C GLY A 97 1.95 10.41 6.23
N ALA A 98 1.51 9.78 7.31
CA ALA A 98 2.37 9.45 8.45
C ALA A 98 2.45 7.93 8.64
N GLY A 99 3.66 7.39 8.57
CA GLY A 99 3.95 5.97 8.68
C GLY A 99 4.13 5.49 10.11
N ARG A 100 3.71 4.25 10.38
CA ARG A 100 4.17 3.47 11.54
C ARG A 100 4.08 1.98 11.24
N VAL A 101 4.98 1.19 11.80
CA VAL A 101 4.89 -0.27 11.75
C VAL A 101 4.16 -0.77 12.98
N GLU A 102 3.22 -1.68 12.77
CA GLU A 102 2.50 -2.36 13.85
C GLU A 102 2.57 -3.88 13.68
N PRO A 103 2.56 -4.63 14.80
CA PRO A 103 2.27 -6.06 14.77
C PRO A 103 0.93 -6.34 14.08
N SER A 104 0.87 -7.44 13.36
CA SER A 104 -0.34 -7.93 12.72
C SER A 104 -0.34 -9.47 12.68
N THR A 105 -1.36 -10.05 12.08
CA THR A 105 -1.47 -11.50 11.90
C THR A 105 -1.67 -11.85 10.43
N TRP A 106 -1.09 -12.97 10.02
CA TRP A 106 -1.29 -13.60 8.73
C TRP A 106 -2.03 -14.93 8.90
N HIS A 107 -3.01 -15.19 8.03
CA HIS A 107 -3.91 -16.33 8.10
C HIS A 107 -3.87 -17.11 6.77
N PRO A 108 -2.87 -17.99 6.56
CA PRO A 108 -2.68 -18.65 5.27
C PRO A 108 -3.73 -19.73 4.99
N GLU A 109 -4.35 -20.28 6.04
CA GLU A 109 -5.36 -21.35 5.98
C GLU A 109 -6.26 -21.28 7.22
N PHE A 110 -7.41 -21.96 7.16
CA PHE A 110 -8.36 -21.97 8.28
C PHE A 110 -7.71 -22.49 9.57
N GLY A 111 -7.90 -21.74 10.65
CA GLY A 111 -7.37 -22.10 11.97
C GLY A 111 -5.88 -21.79 12.17
N ARG A 112 -5.13 -21.37 11.15
CA ARG A 112 -3.72 -20.98 11.30
C ARG A 112 -3.56 -19.48 11.45
N VAL A 113 -2.74 -19.08 12.43
CA VAL A 113 -2.40 -17.68 12.71
C VAL A 113 -0.89 -17.59 12.83
N GLN A 114 -0.28 -16.66 12.11
CA GLN A 114 1.15 -16.36 12.20
C GLN A 114 1.34 -14.88 12.56
N PRO A 115 2.27 -14.54 13.47
CA PRO A 115 2.69 -13.15 13.66
C PRO A 115 3.25 -12.59 12.37
N ALA A 116 2.88 -11.35 12.06
CA ALA A 116 3.38 -10.62 10.90
C ALA A 116 3.53 -9.13 11.27
N SER A 117 4.00 -8.34 10.32
CA SER A 117 4.07 -6.88 10.46
C SER A 117 3.32 -6.20 9.32
N ARG A 118 2.79 -5.01 9.60
CA ARG A 118 2.18 -4.15 8.59
C ARG A 118 2.69 -2.73 8.74
N LEU A 119 2.87 -2.05 7.61
CA LEU A 119 3.03 -0.60 7.58
C LEU A 119 1.65 0.04 7.52
N LEU A 120 1.35 0.90 8.48
CA LEU A 120 0.18 1.76 8.47
C LEU A 120 0.57 3.17 8.07
N VAL A 121 -0.16 3.74 7.11
CA VAL A 121 0.00 5.12 6.68
C VAL A 121 -1.29 5.86 6.93
N SER A 122 -1.25 6.80 7.88
CA SER A 122 -2.37 7.71 8.12
C SER A 122 -2.47 8.69 6.96
N LEU A 123 -3.65 8.79 6.35
CA LEU A 123 -3.90 9.71 5.26
C LEU A 123 -3.99 11.14 5.81
N MET A 124 -3.30 12.08 5.15
CA MET A 124 -3.36 13.51 5.46
C MET A 124 -4.24 14.19 4.43
N GLU A 125 -5.24 14.94 4.89
CA GLU A 125 -6.23 15.59 4.02
C GLU A 125 -6.93 14.60 3.08
N GLY A 126 -7.17 13.38 3.57
CA GLY A 126 -7.78 12.32 2.79
C GLY A 126 -6.87 11.69 1.74
N GLU A 127 -5.57 11.94 1.76
CA GLU A 127 -4.63 11.36 0.79
C GLU A 127 -3.38 10.72 1.43
N SER A 128 -2.85 9.70 0.77
CA SER A 128 -1.51 9.18 1.05
C SER A 128 -0.79 8.77 -0.22
N MET A 129 0.54 8.74 -0.17
CA MET A 129 1.37 8.25 -1.26
C MET A 129 2.54 7.45 -0.69
N VAL A 130 2.63 6.18 -1.08
CA VAL A 130 3.70 5.25 -0.72
C VAL A 130 4.40 4.82 -1.99
N GLU A 131 5.72 4.89 -2.00
CA GLU A 131 6.58 4.46 -3.09
C GLU A 131 7.37 3.25 -2.62
N LEU A 132 7.30 2.16 -3.38
CA LEU A 132 8.09 0.96 -3.19
C LEU A 132 9.12 0.90 -4.31
N ARG A 133 10.37 0.62 -3.98
CA ARG A 133 11.46 0.43 -4.95
C ARG A 133 12.13 -0.90 -4.67
N TRP A 134 12.35 -1.69 -5.71
CA TRP A 134 13.11 -2.94 -5.63
C TRP A 134 14.28 -2.84 -6.61
N ASP A 135 15.43 -3.34 -6.18
CA ASP A 135 16.55 -3.47 -7.09
C ASP A 135 16.23 -4.59 -8.08
N ARG A 136 16.46 -4.31 -9.36
CA ARG A 136 16.52 -5.38 -10.34
C ARG A 136 17.79 -6.16 -10.06
N HIS A 137 17.70 -7.21 -9.25
CA HIS A 137 18.70 -8.26 -9.35
C HIS A 137 18.64 -8.74 -10.81
N GLY A 138 19.73 -8.47 -11.54
CA GLY A 138 19.88 -8.91 -12.91
C GLY A 138 19.53 -10.39 -12.98
N ALA A 139 18.83 -10.78 -14.05
CA ALA A 139 18.82 -12.17 -14.44
C ALA A 139 20.28 -12.62 -14.50
N ALA A 140 20.71 -13.40 -13.51
CA ALA A 140 21.99 -14.06 -13.55
C ALA A 140 21.89 -15.02 -14.75
N GLY A 141 22.52 -14.62 -15.85
CA GLY A 141 22.92 -15.50 -16.94
C GLY A 141 24.31 -16.04 -16.67
#